data_AF-A0A317IDU6-F1
#
_entry.id   AF-A0A317IDU6-F1
#
_cell.length_a   1.000
_cell.length_b   1.000
_cell.length_c   1.000
_cell.angle_alpha   90.00
_cell.angle_beta   90.00
_cell.angle_gamma   90.00
#
_symmetry.space_group_name_H-M   'P 1'
#
loop_
_entity.id
_entity.type
_entity.pdbx_description
1 polymer ?
#
loop_
_entity_poly.entity_id
_entity_poly.type
_entity_poly.pdbx_seq_one_letter_code
_entity_poly.pdbx_strand_id
1 'polypeptide(L)'
;AKIVQGAFGTLQAMVKSDQADMALEVEPMVSSAVADKGHIVFEVNQKYPEFAFTGLMVSDQFRQEHPDQVQAAVNALSRGLKFIQTNPDGAVEVAKKEFPELGEDVVRHALLHLISEGNVPKTAVLDKKAWDNAIKLRQQTGDIKGSGSYEENVDISFASKAQSL
;
A
#
# COMPACT_ATOMS: atom_id res chain seq x y z
N ALA A 1 -16.23 -18.52 10.87
CA ALA A 1 -15.40 -17.46 11.49
C ALA A 1 -16.28 -16.27 11.82
N LYS A 2 -16.04 -15.59 12.95
CA LYS A 2 -16.68 -14.32 13.31
C LYS A 2 -15.71 -13.18 12.98
N ILE A 3 -16.17 -12.16 12.28
CA ILE A 3 -15.36 -10.95 12.03
C ILE A 3 -15.54 -10.00 13.20
N VAL A 4 -14.43 -9.55 13.78
CA VAL A 4 -14.39 -8.50 14.81
C VAL A 4 -13.67 -7.30 14.20
N GLN A 5 -14.24 -6.11 14.37
CA GLN A 5 -13.68 -4.88 13.83
C GLN A 5 -12.98 -4.10 14.94
N GLY A 6 -11.79 -3.58 14.64
CA GLY A 6 -11.03 -2.69 15.50
C GLY A 6 -10.44 -1.54 14.69
N ALA A 7 -10.00 -0.48 15.37
CA ALA A 7 -9.30 0.63 14.72
C ALA A 7 -7.86 0.23 14.36
N PHE A 8 -7.27 0.90 13.37
CA PHE A 8 -5.84 0.74 13.05
C PHE A 8 -4.99 0.96 14.31
N GLY A 9 -3.98 0.10 14.50
CA GLY A 9 -3.10 0.10 15.68
C GLY A 9 -3.69 -0.57 16.93
N THR A 10 -4.95 -0.99 16.92
CA THR A 10 -5.57 -1.69 18.08
C THR A 10 -5.65 -3.21 17.92
N LEU A 11 -5.44 -3.73 16.71
CA LEU A 11 -5.73 -5.13 16.40
C LEU A 11 -4.81 -6.11 17.13
N GLN A 12 -3.54 -5.76 17.32
CA GLN A 12 -2.62 -6.57 18.13
C GLN A 12 -3.09 -6.71 19.59
N ALA A 13 -3.60 -5.62 20.19
CA ALA A 13 -4.11 -5.64 21.56
C ALA A 13 -5.37 -6.51 21.67
N MET A 14 -6.22 -6.52 20.63
CA MET A 14 -7.39 -7.40 20.57
C MET A 14 -6.98 -8.87 20.53
N VAL A 15 -5.94 -9.22 19.78
CA VAL A 15 -5.40 -10.60 19.78
C VAL A 15 -4.83 -10.96 21.16
N LYS A 16 -4.04 -10.07 21.77
CA LYS A 16 -3.45 -10.29 23.11
C LYS A 16 -4.46 -10.39 24.25
N SER A 17 -5.68 -9.88 24.06
CA SER A 17 -6.75 -9.89 25.05
C SER A 17 -7.87 -10.89 24.74
N ASP A 18 -7.57 -11.89 23.88
CA ASP A 18 -8.49 -12.96 23.49
C ASP A 18 -9.81 -12.48 22.85
N GLN A 19 -9.82 -11.26 22.29
CA GLN A 19 -10.97 -10.73 21.56
C GLN A 19 -11.00 -11.22 20.10
N ALA A 20 -9.87 -11.68 19.56
CA ALA A 20 -9.73 -12.28 18.24
C ALA A 20 -8.59 -13.31 18.21
N ASP A 21 -8.75 -14.40 17.45
CA ASP A 21 -7.71 -15.43 17.31
C ASP A 21 -6.57 -15.00 16.37
N MET A 22 -6.86 -14.11 15.41
CA MET A 22 -5.93 -13.59 14.40
C MET A 22 -6.31 -12.15 14.03
N ALA A 23 -5.34 -11.36 13.59
CA ALA A 23 -5.55 -10.01 13.06
C ALA A 23 -5.01 -9.88 11.63
N LEU A 24 -5.74 -9.16 10.78
CA LEU A 24 -5.24 -8.68 9.50
C LEU A 24 -4.58 -7.33 9.74
N GLU A 25 -3.26 -7.26 9.59
CA GLU A 25 -2.47 -6.05 9.83
C GLU A 25 -1.64 -5.67 8.60
N VAL A 26 -1.17 -4.42 8.58
CA VAL A 26 -0.26 -3.89 7.56
C VAL A 26 1.06 -3.47 8.20
N GLU A 27 2.12 -3.30 7.40
CA GLU A 27 3.37 -2.76 7.91
C GLU A 27 3.22 -1.29 8.35
N PRO A 28 3.92 -0.84 9.41
CA PRO A 28 4.93 -1.57 10.19
C PRO A 28 4.36 -2.41 11.35
N MET A 29 3.03 -2.51 11.49
CA MET A 29 2.41 -3.25 12.61
C MET A 29 2.65 -4.76 12.53
N VAL A 30 2.75 -5.33 11.32
CA VAL A 30 3.13 -6.74 11.13
C VAL A 30 4.53 -6.99 11.69
N SER A 31 5.53 -6.20 11.29
CA SER A 31 6.89 -6.32 11.82
C SER A 31 6.96 -6.09 13.34
N SER A 32 6.17 -5.14 13.86
CA SER A 32 6.08 -4.92 15.30
C SER A 32 5.49 -6.13 16.04
N ALA A 33 4.47 -6.79 15.49
CA ALA A 33 3.89 -7.99 16.07
C ALA A 33 4.88 -9.16 16.06
N VAL A 34 5.64 -9.35 14.97
CA VAL A 34 6.67 -10.40 14.88
C VAL A 34 7.80 -10.15 15.90
N ALA A 35 8.23 -8.90 16.07
CA ALA A 35 9.20 -8.53 17.10
C ALA A 35 8.69 -8.84 18.52
N ASP A 36 7.37 -8.79 18.74
CA ASP A 36 6.70 -9.18 19.97
C ASP A 36 6.13 -10.62 19.94
N LYS A 37 6.88 -11.55 19.33
CA LYS A 37 6.63 -13.00 19.30
C LYS A 37 5.37 -13.45 18.54
N GLY A 38 4.72 -12.55 17.82
CA GLY A 38 3.73 -12.90 16.81
C GLY A 38 4.36 -13.67 15.64
N HIS A 39 3.52 -14.31 14.84
CA HIS A 39 3.95 -14.99 13.62
C HIS A 39 2.95 -14.75 12.50
N ILE A 40 3.47 -14.64 11.27
CA ILE A 40 2.66 -14.46 10.07
C ILE A 40 2.11 -15.84 9.69
N VAL A 41 0.78 -15.96 9.65
CA VAL A 41 0.07 -17.20 9.29
C VAL A 41 -0.47 -17.18 7.87
N PHE A 42 -0.58 -15.99 7.27
CA PHE A 42 -1.10 -15.79 5.93
C PHE A 42 -0.63 -14.45 5.36
N GLU A 43 -0.17 -14.45 4.12
CA GLU A 43 0.18 -13.24 3.37
C GLU A 43 -0.77 -13.08 2.19
N VAL A 44 -1.37 -11.90 2.07
CA VAL A 44 -2.37 -11.61 1.04
C VAL A 44 -1.76 -11.73 -0.36
N ASN A 45 -0.51 -11.29 -0.54
CA ASN A 45 0.18 -11.31 -1.83
C ASN A 45 0.40 -12.71 -2.40
N GLN A 46 0.51 -13.74 -1.55
CA GLN A 46 0.62 -15.12 -2.01
C GLN A 46 -0.66 -15.61 -2.70
N LYS A 47 -1.82 -15.07 -2.30
CA LYS A 47 -3.12 -15.44 -2.87
C LYS A 47 -3.61 -14.46 -3.95
N TYR A 48 -3.27 -13.19 -3.79
CA TYR A 48 -3.66 -12.11 -4.68
C TYR A 48 -2.42 -11.36 -5.15
N PRO A 49 -1.57 -11.99 -5.99
CA PRO A 49 -0.43 -11.30 -6.58
C PRO A 49 -0.93 -10.23 -7.54
N GLU A 50 -0.16 -9.16 -7.70
CA GLU A 50 -0.48 -8.06 -8.62
C GLU A 50 -1.86 -7.47 -8.32
N PHE A 51 -1.97 -6.77 -7.20
CA PHE A 51 -3.21 -6.20 -6.70
C PHE A 51 -3.09 -4.69 -6.46
N ALA A 52 -3.96 -3.90 -7.07
CA ALA A 52 -4.01 -2.46 -6.87
C ALA A 52 -4.65 -2.14 -5.50
N PHE A 53 -3.81 -1.89 -4.49
CA PHE A 53 -4.28 -1.64 -3.12
C PHE A 53 -4.37 -0.14 -2.78
N THR A 54 -3.31 0.63 -3.05
CA THR A 54 -3.21 2.07 -2.74
C THR A 54 -3.04 2.87 -4.02
N GLY A 55 -3.75 4.00 -4.15
CA GLY A 55 -3.65 4.89 -5.30
C GLY A 55 -3.84 6.36 -4.92
N LEU A 56 -3.34 7.25 -5.78
CA LEU A 56 -3.61 8.69 -5.70
C LEU A 56 -4.85 9.00 -6.54
N MET A 57 -5.84 9.65 -5.95
CA MET A 57 -7.08 10.03 -6.62
C MET A 57 -7.27 11.55 -6.55
N VAL A 58 -7.75 12.15 -7.62
CA VAL A 58 -8.14 13.57 -7.71
C VAL A 58 -9.48 13.66 -8.42
N SER A 59 -10.22 14.75 -8.20
CA SER A 59 -11.46 14.97 -8.95
C SER A 59 -11.15 15.30 -10.41
N ASP A 60 -12.08 14.98 -11.31
CA ASP A 60 -11.95 15.32 -12.73
C ASP A 60 -11.78 16.83 -12.94
N GLN A 61 -12.52 17.64 -12.18
CA GLN A 61 -12.42 19.09 -12.22
C GLN A 61 -11.00 19.56 -11.85
N PHE A 62 -10.45 19.08 -10.74
CA PHE A 62 -9.10 19.47 -10.31
C PHE A 62 -8.04 19.05 -11.32
N ARG A 63 -8.17 17.84 -11.89
CA ARG A 63 -7.26 17.36 -12.94
C ARG A 63 -7.29 18.24 -14.18
N GLN A 64 -8.46 18.70 -14.60
CA GLN A 64 -8.63 19.56 -15.78
C GLN A 64 -8.13 21.00 -15.52
N GLU A 65 -8.41 21.55 -14.34
CA GLU A 65 -8.03 22.92 -13.98
C GLU A 65 -6.55 23.04 -13.57
N HIS A 66 -5.96 21.98 -13.02
CA HIS A 66 -4.61 21.98 -12.46
C HIS A 66 -3.74 20.79 -12.92
N PRO A 67 -3.64 20.51 -14.23
CA PRO A 67 -2.88 19.37 -14.74
C PRO A 67 -1.39 19.42 -14.35
N ASP A 68 -0.81 20.62 -14.25
CA ASP A 68 0.59 20.78 -13.85
C ASP A 68 0.82 20.40 -12.38
N GLN A 69 -0.14 20.69 -11.49
CA GLN A 69 -0.04 20.29 -10.08
C GLN A 69 -0.18 18.77 -9.94
N VAL A 70 -1.10 18.16 -10.68
CA VAL A 70 -1.23 16.69 -10.75
C VAL A 70 0.07 16.06 -11.26
N GLN A 71 0.63 16.58 -12.35
CA GLN A 71 1.92 16.10 -12.87
C GLN A 71 3.05 16.27 -11.84
N ALA A 72 3.11 17.40 -11.14
CA ALA A 72 4.12 17.65 -10.11
C ALA A 72 4.02 16.65 -8.95
N ALA A 73 2.80 16.34 -8.50
CA ALA A 73 2.55 15.34 -7.46
C ALA A 73 2.99 13.94 -7.93
N VAL A 74 2.60 13.52 -9.15
CA VAL A 74 3.00 12.22 -9.70
C VAL A 74 4.53 12.13 -9.90
N ASN A 75 5.18 13.22 -10.33
CA ASN A 75 6.64 13.29 -10.41
C ASN A 75 7.31 13.12 -9.05
N ALA A 76 6.76 13.74 -8.00
CA ALA A 76 7.27 13.59 -6.64
C ALA A 76 7.12 12.14 -6.15
N LEU A 77 5.98 11.50 -6.42
CA LEU A 77 5.78 10.08 -6.11
C LEU A 77 6.78 9.18 -6.84
N SER A 78 6.97 9.35 -8.15
CA SER A 78 7.97 8.56 -8.91
C SER A 78 9.38 8.71 -8.35
N ARG A 79 9.80 9.94 -7.97
CA ARG A 79 11.09 10.18 -7.32
C ARG A 79 11.17 9.53 -5.94
N GLY A 80 10.09 9.56 -5.16
CA GLY A 80 10.02 8.91 -3.85
C GLY A 80 10.16 7.38 -3.97
N LEU A 81 9.43 6.76 -4.90
CA LEU A 81 9.55 5.33 -5.17
C LEU A 81 10.98 4.96 -5.59
N LYS A 82 11.58 5.73 -6.51
CA LYS A 82 12.98 5.53 -6.91
C LYS A 82 13.94 5.67 -5.73
N PHE A 83 13.76 6.69 -4.90
CA PHE A 83 14.57 6.91 -3.70
C PHE A 83 14.51 5.70 -2.77
N ILE A 84 13.32 5.15 -2.49
CA ILE A 84 13.18 3.95 -1.65
C ILE A 84 13.93 2.76 -2.24
N GLN A 85 13.83 2.55 -3.56
CA GLN A 85 14.48 1.43 -4.25
C GLN A 85 16.02 1.57 -4.30
N THR A 86 16.54 2.78 -4.47
CA THR A 86 17.98 3.02 -4.64
C THR A 86 18.71 3.40 -3.35
N ASN A 87 17.97 3.82 -2.32
CA ASN A 87 18.51 4.25 -1.03
C ASN A 87 17.61 3.76 0.13
N PRO A 88 17.54 2.44 0.37
CA PRO A 88 16.71 1.89 1.43
C PRO A 88 17.11 2.41 2.81
N ASP A 89 18.39 2.66 3.09
CA ASP A 89 18.84 3.22 4.37
C ASP A 89 18.28 4.63 4.61
N GLY A 90 18.37 5.52 3.62
CA GLY A 90 17.76 6.83 3.71
C GLY A 90 16.24 6.77 3.80
N ALA A 91 15.60 5.79 3.18
CA ALA A 91 14.17 5.57 3.33
C ALA A 91 13.79 5.09 4.74
N VAL A 92 14.63 4.27 5.39
CA VAL A 92 14.48 3.92 6.81
C VAL A 92 14.60 5.16 7.69
N GLU A 93 15.58 6.04 7.45
CA GLU A 93 15.73 7.28 8.21
C GLU A 93 14.49 8.19 8.11
N VAL A 94 13.88 8.28 6.92
CA VAL A 94 12.63 9.01 6.73
C VAL A 94 11.48 8.32 7.45
N ALA A 95 11.29 7.02 7.24
CA ALA A 95 10.22 6.25 7.89
C ALA A 95 10.33 6.28 9.42
N LYS A 96 11.54 6.31 9.97
CA LYS A 96 11.80 6.37 11.40
C LYS A 96 11.31 7.68 12.05
N LYS A 97 11.21 8.77 11.28
CA LYS A 97 10.62 10.04 11.74
C LYS A 97 9.10 9.97 11.84
N GLU A 98 8.46 9.18 10.98
CA GLU A 98 7.01 8.96 10.98
C GLU A 98 6.58 7.99 12.09
N PHE A 99 7.44 7.02 12.43
CA PHE A 99 7.20 6.04 13.49
C PHE A 99 8.26 6.14 14.60
N PRO A 100 8.35 7.27 15.32
CA PRO A 100 9.41 7.51 16.32
C PRO A 100 9.38 6.50 17.48
N GLU A 101 8.24 5.91 17.78
CA GLU A 101 8.02 4.95 18.85
C GLU A 101 8.56 3.53 18.58
N LEU A 102 8.77 3.16 17.30
CA LEU A 102 9.22 1.80 16.93
C LEU A 102 10.74 1.62 17.02
N GLY A 103 11.25 0.39 17.13
CA GLY A 103 12.68 0.14 16.95
C GLY A 103 13.12 0.45 15.52
N GLU A 104 14.35 0.94 15.30
CA GLU A 104 14.88 1.13 13.94
C GLU A 104 14.90 -0.19 13.16
N ASP A 105 15.25 -1.28 13.84
CA ASP A 105 15.24 -2.64 13.30
C ASP A 105 13.84 -3.07 12.81
N VAL A 106 12.79 -2.73 13.57
CA VAL A 106 11.40 -2.98 13.18
C VAL A 106 11.02 -2.18 11.93
N VAL A 107 11.35 -0.89 11.90
CA VAL A 107 11.06 -0.02 10.74
C VAL A 107 11.83 -0.50 9.51
N ARG A 108 13.09 -0.87 9.67
CA ARG A 108 13.94 -1.40 8.61
C ARG A 108 13.41 -2.71 8.06
N HIS A 109 13.05 -3.65 8.94
CA HIS A 109 12.46 -4.92 8.54
C HIS A 109 11.15 -4.69 7.76
N ALA A 110 10.25 -3.85 8.28
CA ALA A 110 9.00 -3.50 7.63
C ALA A 110 9.21 -2.92 6.22
N LEU A 111 10.12 -1.96 6.08
CA LEU A 111 10.41 -1.37 4.76
C LEU A 111 10.97 -2.39 3.78
N LEU A 112 11.95 -3.20 4.20
CA LEU A 112 12.58 -4.20 3.34
C LEU A 112 11.58 -5.29 2.94
N HIS A 113 10.69 -5.68 3.85
CA HIS A 113 9.61 -6.62 3.58
C HIS A 113 8.61 -6.03 2.54
N LEU A 114 8.21 -4.77 2.68
CA LEU A 114 7.38 -4.10 1.68
C LEU A 114 8.04 -4.04 0.29
N ILE A 115 9.36 -3.85 0.23
CA ILE A 115 10.12 -3.85 -1.02
C ILE A 115 10.19 -5.26 -1.61
N SER A 116 10.51 -6.29 -0.81
CA SER A 116 10.66 -7.68 -1.29
C SER A 116 9.35 -8.24 -1.82
N GLU A 117 8.23 -7.91 -1.17
CA GLU A 117 6.89 -8.33 -1.56
C GLU A 117 6.29 -7.50 -2.69
N GLY A 118 7.03 -6.49 -3.19
CA GLY A 118 6.56 -5.60 -4.26
C GLY A 118 5.42 -4.67 -3.87
N ASN A 119 5.14 -4.53 -2.56
CA ASN A 119 4.12 -3.63 -2.02
C ASN A 119 4.53 -2.16 -2.17
N VAL A 120 5.83 -1.87 -2.13
CA VAL A 120 6.37 -0.60 -2.66
C VAL A 120 6.68 -0.81 -4.14
N PRO A 121 5.86 -0.28 -5.06
CA PRO A 121 6.06 -0.51 -6.48
C PRO A 121 7.31 0.20 -6.99
N LYS A 122 7.93 -0.33 -8.05
CA LYS A 122 9.09 0.29 -8.69
C LYS A 122 8.73 1.53 -9.51
N THR A 123 7.46 1.72 -9.82
CA THR A 123 6.94 2.80 -10.66
C THR A 123 5.55 3.22 -10.19
N ALA A 124 5.18 4.48 -10.44
CA ALA A 124 3.83 4.98 -10.22
C ALA A 124 2.85 4.54 -11.32
N VAL A 125 3.32 3.84 -12.36
CA VAL A 125 2.45 3.30 -13.41
C VAL A 125 1.63 2.15 -12.83
N LEU A 126 0.32 2.36 -12.75
CA LEU A 126 -0.63 1.33 -12.35
C LEU A 126 -0.82 0.33 -13.49
N ASP A 127 -0.60 -0.95 -13.21
CA ASP A 127 -0.82 -2.02 -14.17
C ASP A 127 -2.33 -2.34 -14.32
N LYS A 128 -2.78 -2.54 -15.56
CA LYS A 128 -4.19 -2.82 -15.85
C LYS A 128 -4.65 -4.16 -15.26
N LYS A 129 -3.81 -5.20 -15.29
CA LYS A 129 -4.16 -6.50 -14.71
C LYS A 129 -4.30 -6.38 -13.19
N ALA A 130 -3.43 -5.58 -12.54
CA ALA A 130 -3.55 -5.32 -11.11
C ALA A 130 -4.85 -4.60 -10.72
N TRP A 131 -5.29 -3.65 -11.55
CA TRP A 131 -6.60 -3.01 -11.40
C TRP A 131 -7.76 -3.98 -11.64
N ASP A 132 -7.72 -4.74 -12.74
CA ASP A 132 -8.77 -5.70 -13.09
C ASP A 132 -8.94 -6.76 -11.98
N ASN A 133 -7.84 -7.22 -11.37
CA ASN A 133 -7.85 -8.11 -10.21
C ASN A 133 -8.55 -7.47 -9.00
N ALA A 134 -8.27 -6.19 -8.71
CA ALA A 134 -8.90 -5.46 -7.63
C ALA A 134 -10.41 -5.30 -7.85
N ILE A 135 -10.82 -4.88 -9.04
CA ILE A 135 -12.23 -4.75 -9.42
C ILE A 135 -12.95 -6.10 -9.37
N LYS A 136 -12.32 -7.18 -9.85
CA LYS A 136 -12.89 -8.52 -9.79
C LYS A 136 -13.13 -8.98 -8.35
N LEU A 137 -12.17 -8.76 -7.45
CA LEU A 137 -12.34 -9.11 -6.03
C LEU A 137 -13.52 -8.34 -5.42
N ARG A 138 -13.58 -7.04 -5.69
CA ARG A 138 -14.66 -6.15 -5.25
C ARG A 138 -16.04 -6.60 -5.75
N GLN A 139 -16.14 -6.98 -7.03
CA GLN A 139 -17.38 -7.58 -7.57
C GLN A 139 -17.73 -8.91 -6.89
N GLN A 140 -16.75 -9.78 -6.62
CA GLN A 140 -16.96 -11.06 -5.94
C GLN A 140 -17.40 -10.90 -4.48
N THR A 141 -16.90 -9.88 -3.77
CA THR A 141 -17.35 -9.55 -2.42
C THR A 141 -18.69 -8.81 -2.41
N GLY A 142 -19.14 -8.32 -3.56
CA GLY A 142 -20.42 -7.66 -3.75
C GLY A 142 -20.42 -6.18 -3.37
N ASP A 143 -19.25 -5.56 -3.21
CA ASP A 143 -19.14 -4.16 -2.79
C ASP A 143 -19.34 -3.16 -3.94
N ILE A 144 -19.12 -3.57 -5.19
CA ILE A 144 -19.39 -2.79 -6.41
C ILE A 144 -20.25 -3.57 -7.39
N LYS A 145 -21.16 -2.84 -8.06
CA LYS A 145 -22.04 -3.38 -9.11
C LYS A 145 -21.61 -2.97 -10.53
N GLY A 146 -20.79 -1.93 -10.64
CA GLY A 146 -20.32 -1.38 -11.91
C GLY A 146 -19.14 -2.17 -12.50
N SER A 147 -18.83 -1.88 -13.77
CA SER A 147 -17.69 -2.47 -14.48
C SER A 147 -16.34 -2.07 -13.87
N GLY A 148 -16.23 -0.87 -13.31
CA GLY A 148 -14.97 -0.34 -12.79
C GLY A 148 -13.88 -0.29 -13.87
N SER A 149 -14.20 0.15 -15.09
CA SER A 149 -13.25 0.15 -16.22
C SER A 149 -11.97 0.88 -15.87
N TYR A 150 -10.83 0.30 -16.24
CA TYR A 150 -9.52 0.92 -16.09
C TYR A 150 -9.45 2.24 -16.87
N GLU A 151 -9.96 2.25 -18.10
CA GLU A 151 -9.90 3.38 -19.03
C GLU A 151 -10.71 4.59 -18.53
N GLU A 152 -11.80 4.36 -17.80
CA GLU A 152 -12.63 5.41 -17.21
C GLU A 152 -12.08 5.93 -15.87
N ASN A 153 -11.38 5.07 -15.12
CA ASN A 153 -10.99 5.37 -13.73
C ASN A 153 -9.49 5.65 -13.55
N VAL A 154 -8.67 5.41 -14.57
CA VAL A 154 -7.21 5.56 -14.50
C VAL A 154 -6.69 6.41 -15.65
N ASP A 155 -6.27 7.63 -15.32
CA ASP A 155 -5.48 8.46 -16.23
C ASP A 155 -3.99 8.15 -16.06
N ILE A 156 -3.49 7.23 -16.88
CA ILE A 156 -2.09 6.81 -16.80
C ILE A 156 -1.10 7.84 -17.36
N SER A 157 -1.58 8.88 -18.06
CA SER A 157 -0.71 9.77 -18.83
C SER A 157 0.31 10.51 -17.95
N PHE A 158 -0.05 10.89 -16.74
CA PHE A 158 0.84 11.54 -15.78
C PHE A 158 1.93 10.59 -15.27
N ALA A 159 1.56 9.35 -14.96
CA ALA A 159 2.49 8.34 -14.46
C ALA A 159 3.46 7.88 -15.55
N SER A 160 2.98 7.71 -16.79
CA SER A 160 3.83 7.39 -17.94
C SER A 160 4.89 8.46 -18.20
N LYS A 161 4.53 9.75 -18.11
CA LYS A 161 5.49 10.85 -18.23
C LYS A 161 6.54 10.86 -17.11
N ALA A 162 6.14 10.46 -15.90
CA ALA A 162 7.00 10.41 -14.73
C ALA A 162 7.87 9.15 -14.66
N GLN A 163 7.65 8.15 -15.52
CA GLN A 163 8.29 6.83 -15.43
C GLN A 163 9.81 6.88 -15.63
N SER A 164 10.31 7.84 -16.40
CA SER A 164 11.73 8.00 -16.71
C SER A 164 12.53 8.84 -15.71
N LEU A 165 11.86 9.41 -14.69
CA LEU A 165 12.50 10.23 -13.64
C LEU A 165 13.36 9.41 -12.68
#